data_AF-W5SQ54-F1
#
_entry.id   AF-W5SQ54-F1
#
_cell.length_a   1.000
_cell.length_b   1.000
_cell.length_c   1.000
_cell.angle_alpha   90.00
_cell.angle_beta   90.00
_cell.angle_gamma   90.00
#
_symmetry.space_group_name_H-M   'P 1'
#
loop_
_entity.id
_entity.type
_entity.pdbx_description
1 polymer ?
#
loop_
_entity_poly.entity_id
_entity_poly.type
_entity_poly.pdbx_seq_one_letter_code
_entity_poly.pdbx_strand_id
1 'polypeptide(L)'
;MIFGLKFCWRGVMKGINYYFLLLVINVVYLYSFDSSNREFYRILEGYYSGKIEELSTKNGEDAYIYRLNNFKETLGEMDPYVKLYFINLADYQIARLLQNKEGRKNSSKSYSVLKSTHKALLEFITSIKFKDLDKTVQSDVYRILGDVNLMLLRYMGGSALSKLASEARGYFETSLKINSKNSFANTSIASWYLYAPRIAGGDPNKTLSFAQLGLKYSQTDVEKYFANIWISQAYFLLRNQEESLKYIIKAADIFPDGTFHKMVLEQNKSGNLFMDFPIKN
;
A
#
# COMPACT_ATOMS: atom_id res chain seq x y z
N MET A 1 -70.95 4.76 28.29
CA MET A 1 -70.32 5.35 27.09
C MET A 1 -68.82 5.16 27.24
N ILE A 2 -68.25 4.08 26.67
CA ILE A 2 -66.82 3.77 26.75
C ILE A 2 -66.23 4.05 25.37
N PHE A 3 -65.38 5.08 25.26
CA PHE A 3 -64.64 5.37 24.04
C PHE A 3 -63.46 4.42 23.91
N GLY A 4 -63.49 3.56 22.88
CA GLY A 4 -62.37 2.70 22.51
C GLY A 4 -61.33 3.44 21.68
N LEU A 5 -60.12 3.62 22.24
CA LEU A 5 -58.93 4.01 21.47
C LEU A 5 -58.36 2.77 20.76
N LYS A 6 -58.61 2.65 19.45
CA LYS A 6 -57.84 1.76 18.58
C LYS A 6 -56.48 2.40 18.29
N PHE A 7 -55.46 2.01 19.04
CA PHE A 7 -54.07 2.40 18.76
C PHE A 7 -53.54 1.60 17.56
N CYS A 8 -53.21 2.31 16.47
CA CYS A 8 -52.75 1.71 15.22
C CYS A 8 -51.25 1.34 15.30
N TRP A 9 -50.95 0.09 15.67
CA TRP A 9 -49.57 -0.43 15.85
C TRP A 9 -48.88 -0.93 14.56
N ARG A 10 -49.47 -0.72 13.37
CA ARG A 10 -48.96 -1.34 12.12
C ARG A 10 -47.87 -0.57 11.37
N GLY A 11 -47.60 0.69 11.72
CA GLY A 11 -46.59 1.51 11.04
C GLY A 11 -45.17 1.44 11.63
N VAL A 12 -45.05 1.26 12.95
CA VAL A 12 -43.77 1.41 13.68
C VAL A 12 -42.86 0.17 13.54
N MET A 13 -43.43 -1.04 13.44
CA MET A 13 -42.64 -2.28 13.32
C MET A 13 -41.93 -2.45 11.96
N LYS A 14 -42.41 -1.82 10.88
CA LYS A 14 -41.73 -1.88 9.57
C LYS A 14 -40.48 -1.03 9.50
N GLY A 15 -40.46 0.12 10.19
CA GLY A 15 -39.30 1.00 10.27
C GLY A 15 -38.17 0.38 11.10
N ILE A 16 -38.50 -0.17 12.28
CA ILE A 16 -37.52 -0.77 13.19
C ILE A 16 -36.79 -1.96 12.55
N ASN A 17 -37.51 -2.82 11.81
CA ASN A 17 -36.90 -3.94 11.08
C ASN A 17 -35.95 -3.47 9.97
N TYR A 18 -36.25 -2.36 9.29
CA TYR A 18 -35.39 -1.84 8.23
C TYR A 18 -34.11 -1.21 8.78
N TYR A 19 -34.22 -0.45 9.88
CA TYR A 19 -33.05 0.10 10.57
C TYR A 19 -32.17 -0.99 11.19
N PHE A 20 -32.77 -2.03 11.79
CA PHE A 20 -32.02 -3.15 12.34
C PHE A 20 -31.31 -3.94 11.23
N LEU A 21 -31.98 -4.20 10.10
CA LEU A 21 -31.38 -4.86 8.94
C LEU A 21 -30.21 -4.04 8.36
N LEU A 22 -30.38 -2.73 8.18
CA LEU A 22 -29.32 -1.84 7.72
C LEU A 22 -28.14 -1.79 8.70
N LEU A 23 -28.41 -1.85 10.00
CA LEU A 23 -27.38 -1.85 11.03
C LEU A 23 -26.60 -3.16 11.05
N VAL A 24 -27.28 -4.31 10.95
CA VAL A 24 -26.64 -5.64 10.85
C VAL A 24 -25.80 -5.74 9.58
N ILE A 25 -26.32 -5.28 8.45
CA ILE A 25 -25.59 -5.27 7.16
C ILE A 25 -24.31 -4.41 7.27
N ASN A 26 -24.40 -3.20 7.82
CA ASN A 26 -23.23 -2.33 8.01
C ASN A 26 -22.19 -2.95 8.96
N VAL A 27 -22.62 -3.61 10.04
CA VAL A 27 -21.71 -4.27 10.99
C VAL A 27 -20.98 -5.45 10.33
N VAL A 28 -21.66 -6.26 9.53
CA VAL A 28 -21.04 -7.38 8.79
C VAL A 28 -20.03 -6.86 7.76
N TYR A 29 -20.36 -5.78 7.03
CA TYR A 29 -19.42 -5.18 6.06
C TYR A 29 -18.18 -4.58 6.72
N LEU A 30 -18.35 -3.84 7.82
CA LEU A 30 -17.21 -3.28 8.56
C LEU A 30 -16.33 -4.39 9.13
N TYR A 31 -16.94 -5.45 9.66
CA TYR A 31 -16.21 -6.60 10.17
C TYR A 31 -15.39 -7.32 9.08
N SER A 32 -15.98 -7.52 7.89
CA SER A 32 -15.27 -8.19 6.79
C SER A 32 -14.12 -7.35 6.23
N PHE A 33 -14.32 -6.03 6.08
CA PHE A 33 -13.25 -5.11 5.68
C PHE A 33 -12.09 -5.12 6.68
N ASP A 34 -12.38 -4.91 7.96
CA ASP A 34 -11.36 -4.86 9.01
C ASP A 34 -10.61 -6.19 9.15
N SER A 35 -11.32 -7.31 9.03
CA SER A 35 -10.72 -8.64 9.07
C SER A 35 -9.78 -8.87 7.89
N SER A 36 -10.22 -8.54 6.67
CA SER A 36 -9.38 -8.67 5.47
C SER A 36 -8.19 -7.71 5.51
N ASN A 37 -8.37 -6.50 6.02
CA ASN A 37 -7.30 -5.53 6.19
C ASN A 37 -6.23 -6.06 7.17
N ARG A 38 -6.65 -6.53 8.35
CA ARG A 38 -5.74 -7.14 9.34
C ARG A 38 -4.99 -8.34 8.77
N GLU A 39 -5.68 -9.23 8.05
CA GLU A 39 -5.03 -10.40 7.47
C GLU A 39 -4.01 -10.02 6.39
N PHE A 40 -4.34 -9.06 5.54
CA PHE A 40 -3.40 -8.54 4.54
C PHE A 40 -2.13 -7.97 5.19
N TYR A 41 -2.29 -7.13 6.22
CA TYR A 41 -1.16 -6.55 6.95
C TYR A 41 -0.35 -7.62 7.68
N ARG A 42 -0.98 -8.65 8.25
CA ARG A 42 -0.28 -9.79 8.85
C ARG A 42 0.62 -10.51 7.84
N ILE A 43 0.16 -10.70 6.61
CA ILE A 43 0.97 -11.29 5.53
C ILE A 43 2.18 -10.39 5.21
N LEU A 44 1.98 -9.07 5.11
CA LEU A 44 3.07 -8.13 4.86
C LEU A 44 4.09 -8.07 5.99
N GLU A 45 3.64 -7.99 7.23
CA GLU A 45 4.51 -7.96 8.41
C GLU A 45 5.30 -9.26 8.55
N GLY A 46 4.69 -10.42 8.23
CA GLY A 46 5.42 -11.68 8.10
C GLY A 46 6.59 -11.55 7.10
N TYR A 47 6.32 -11.04 5.90
CA TYR A 47 7.35 -10.91 4.86
C TYR A 47 8.47 -9.95 5.27
N TYR A 48 8.12 -8.74 5.72
CA TYR A 48 9.10 -7.69 6.03
C TYR A 48 9.84 -7.93 7.33
N SER A 49 9.25 -8.66 8.28
CA SER A 49 9.94 -9.06 9.50
C SER A 49 11.06 -10.07 9.25
N GLY A 50 11.09 -10.72 8.08
CA GLY A 50 12.02 -11.81 7.80
C GLY A 50 11.66 -13.12 8.52
N LYS A 51 10.51 -13.17 9.21
CA LYS A 51 10.00 -14.40 9.82
C LYS A 51 9.47 -15.32 8.72
N ILE A 52 10.24 -16.35 8.40
CA ILE A 52 9.76 -17.45 7.55
C ILE A 52 9.08 -18.44 8.49
N GLU A 53 7.77 -18.30 8.71
CA GLU A 53 6.99 -19.32 9.41
C GLU A 53 6.85 -20.59 8.54
N GLU A 54 7.28 -21.73 9.10
CA GLU A 54 6.97 -23.18 8.91
C GLU A 54 6.61 -23.77 7.53
N LEU A 55 6.47 -23.01 6.45
CA LEU A 55 6.44 -23.53 5.09
C LEU A 55 7.89 -23.71 4.59
N SER A 56 8.62 -24.56 5.29
CA SER A 56 9.96 -24.99 4.92
C SER A 56 9.90 -25.87 3.67
N THR A 57 9.89 -25.26 2.49
CA THR A 57 10.56 -25.74 1.26
C THR A 57 10.40 -24.71 0.14
N LYS A 58 11.54 -24.11 -0.28
CA LYS A 58 11.76 -23.16 -1.40
C LYS A 58 11.31 -21.71 -1.20
N ASN A 59 12.28 -20.79 -1.38
CA ASN A 59 12.23 -19.34 -1.58
C ASN A 59 11.11 -18.58 -0.84
N GLY A 60 11.48 -17.72 0.12
CA GLY A 60 10.54 -16.94 0.92
C GLY A 60 9.50 -16.19 0.09
N GLU A 61 9.89 -15.64 -1.06
CA GLU A 61 8.96 -14.94 -1.98
C GLU A 61 7.85 -15.86 -2.50
N ASP A 62 8.13 -17.13 -2.81
CA ASP A 62 7.12 -18.07 -3.32
C ASP A 62 6.06 -18.40 -2.25
N ALA A 63 6.49 -18.54 -0.99
CA ALA A 63 5.58 -18.75 0.13
C ALA A 63 4.65 -17.54 0.35
N TYR A 64 5.17 -16.31 0.25
CA TYR A 64 4.35 -15.11 0.38
C TYR A 64 3.45 -14.85 -0.83
N ILE A 65 3.91 -15.16 -2.05
CA ILE A 65 3.04 -15.16 -3.24
C ILE A 65 1.89 -16.15 -3.06
N TYR A 66 2.15 -17.35 -2.55
CA TYR A 66 1.10 -18.31 -2.23
C TYR A 66 0.11 -17.77 -1.20
N ARG A 67 0.58 -17.20 -0.08
CA ARG A 67 -0.28 -16.59 0.95
C ARG A 67 -1.14 -15.45 0.39
N LEU A 68 -0.60 -14.60 -0.48
CA LEU A 68 -1.38 -13.52 -1.13
C LEU A 68 -2.43 -14.05 -2.11
N ASN A 69 -2.14 -15.15 -2.83
CA ASN A 69 -3.16 -15.79 -3.67
C ASN A 69 -4.27 -16.43 -2.81
N ASN A 70 -3.91 -17.15 -1.75
CA ASN A 70 -4.87 -17.71 -0.81
C ASN A 70 -5.70 -16.60 -0.13
N PHE A 71 -5.10 -15.47 0.21
CA PHE A 71 -5.83 -14.30 0.72
C PHE A 71 -6.93 -13.86 -0.25
N LYS A 72 -6.63 -13.73 -1.56
CA LYS A 72 -7.64 -13.38 -2.57
C LYS A 72 -8.78 -14.40 -2.66
N GLU A 73 -8.47 -15.69 -2.55
CA GLU A 73 -9.46 -16.78 -2.60
C GLU A 73 -10.35 -16.82 -1.35
N THR A 74 -9.80 -16.41 -0.20
CA THR A 74 -10.50 -16.41 1.10
C THR A 74 -11.20 -15.10 1.42
N LEU A 75 -11.15 -14.09 0.53
CA LEU A 75 -11.97 -12.88 0.63
C LEU A 75 -13.46 -13.28 0.64
N GLY A 76 -14.05 -13.22 1.84
CA GLY A 76 -15.45 -13.58 2.08
C GLY A 76 -16.45 -12.70 1.33
N GLU A 77 -17.73 -12.87 1.64
CA GLU A 77 -18.78 -12.02 1.09
C GLU A 77 -18.58 -10.57 1.57
N MET A 78 -18.29 -9.69 0.61
CA MET A 78 -18.10 -8.26 0.82
C MET A 78 -18.55 -7.51 -0.44
N ASP A 79 -18.64 -6.19 -0.35
CA ASP A 79 -18.94 -5.35 -1.50
C ASP A 79 -17.96 -5.64 -2.66
N PRO A 80 -18.43 -5.85 -3.91
CA PRO A 80 -17.57 -6.21 -5.03
C PRO A 80 -16.43 -5.22 -5.30
N TYR A 81 -16.62 -3.94 -5.03
CA TYR A 81 -15.60 -2.90 -5.22
C TYR A 81 -14.58 -2.91 -4.08
N VAL A 82 -15.01 -3.19 -2.85
CA VAL A 82 -14.09 -3.44 -1.74
C VAL A 82 -13.26 -4.71 -1.98
N LYS A 83 -13.89 -5.77 -2.53
CA LYS A 83 -13.17 -6.98 -2.93
C LYS A 83 -12.15 -6.67 -4.03
N LEU A 84 -12.54 -5.87 -5.03
CA LEU A 84 -11.64 -5.43 -6.10
C LEU A 84 -10.45 -4.62 -5.56
N TYR A 85 -10.67 -3.76 -4.56
CA TYR A 85 -9.59 -3.06 -3.87
C TYR A 85 -8.56 -4.04 -3.27
N PHE A 86 -9.00 -5.02 -2.48
CA PHE A 86 -8.08 -6.00 -1.88
C PHE A 86 -7.37 -6.88 -2.92
N ILE A 87 -8.05 -7.26 -3.99
CA ILE A 87 -7.44 -8.02 -5.10
C ILE A 87 -6.29 -7.23 -5.73
N ASN A 88 -6.52 -5.97 -6.10
CA ASN A 88 -5.49 -5.14 -6.72
C ASN A 88 -4.34 -4.83 -5.74
N LEU A 89 -4.64 -4.66 -4.46
CA LEU A 89 -3.64 -4.48 -3.42
C LEU A 89 -2.74 -5.73 -3.29
N ALA A 90 -3.31 -6.93 -3.32
CA ALA A 90 -2.57 -8.18 -3.29
C ALA A 90 -1.77 -8.41 -4.59
N ASP A 91 -2.34 -8.12 -5.76
CA ASP A 91 -1.67 -8.29 -7.05
C ASP A 91 -0.45 -7.37 -7.20
N TYR A 92 -0.54 -6.13 -6.71
CA TYR A 92 0.61 -5.23 -6.59
C TYR A 92 1.75 -5.86 -5.77
N GLN A 93 1.45 -6.45 -4.61
CA GLN A 93 2.47 -7.09 -3.77
C GLN A 93 3.03 -8.36 -4.40
N ILE A 94 2.19 -9.18 -5.04
CA ILE A 94 2.63 -10.35 -5.81
C ILE A 94 3.62 -9.92 -6.90
N ALA A 95 3.30 -8.87 -7.65
CA ALA A 95 4.20 -8.34 -8.67
C ALA A 95 5.54 -7.90 -8.07
N ARG A 96 5.54 -7.30 -6.87
CA ARG A 96 6.77 -6.87 -6.17
C ARG A 96 7.63 -8.05 -5.76
N LEU A 97 7.03 -9.09 -5.19
CA LEU A 97 7.74 -10.31 -4.82
C LEU A 97 8.34 -11.02 -6.05
N LEU A 98 7.61 -11.06 -7.17
CA LEU A 98 8.12 -11.60 -8.44
C LEU A 98 9.33 -10.81 -8.97
N GLN A 99 9.33 -9.49 -8.82
CA GLN A 99 10.50 -8.67 -9.19
C GLN A 99 11.71 -8.95 -8.30
N ASN A 100 11.50 -9.07 -6.99
CA ASN A 100 12.59 -9.33 -6.04
C ASN A 100 13.24 -10.67 -6.32
N LYS A 101 12.42 -11.71 -6.53
CA LYS A 101 12.87 -13.06 -6.86
C LYS A 101 13.75 -13.12 -8.12
N GLU A 102 13.44 -12.33 -9.14
CA GLU A 102 14.21 -12.28 -10.39
C GLU A 102 15.36 -11.24 -10.37
N GLY A 103 15.46 -10.45 -9.29
CA GLY A 103 16.51 -9.47 -9.05
C GLY A 103 16.57 -8.39 -10.12
N ARG A 104 17.75 -8.18 -10.72
CA ARG A 104 17.98 -7.16 -11.77
C ARG A 104 17.42 -7.56 -13.14
N LYS A 105 16.93 -8.79 -13.31
CA LYS A 105 16.29 -9.22 -14.57
C LYS A 105 14.83 -8.78 -14.57
N ASN A 106 14.35 -8.37 -15.73
CA ASN A 106 12.96 -7.95 -15.91
C ASN A 106 12.06 -9.20 -15.91
N SER A 107 11.25 -9.36 -14.87
CA SER A 107 10.28 -10.46 -14.79
C SER A 107 9.11 -10.24 -15.73
N SER A 108 8.95 -11.15 -16.70
CA SER A 108 7.79 -11.15 -17.61
C SER A 108 6.48 -11.40 -16.85
N LYS A 109 6.52 -12.25 -15.81
CA LYS A 109 5.38 -12.51 -14.92
C LYS A 109 5.00 -11.27 -14.14
N SER A 110 5.96 -10.61 -13.48
CA SER A 110 5.69 -9.37 -12.76
C SER A 110 5.13 -8.29 -13.69
N TYR A 111 5.73 -8.11 -14.88
CA TYR A 111 5.25 -7.13 -15.85
C TYR A 111 3.78 -7.39 -16.25
N SER A 112 3.43 -8.65 -16.49
CA SER A 112 2.06 -9.04 -16.84
C SER A 112 1.08 -8.70 -15.71
N VAL A 113 1.42 -9.01 -14.46
CA VAL A 113 0.60 -8.70 -13.28
C VAL A 113 0.48 -7.18 -13.08
N LEU A 114 1.58 -6.42 -13.23
CA LEU A 114 1.53 -4.95 -13.12
C LEU A 114 0.64 -4.33 -14.20
N LYS A 115 0.71 -4.81 -15.44
CA LYS A 115 -0.11 -4.31 -16.54
C LYS A 115 -1.59 -4.60 -16.34
N SER A 116 -1.96 -5.79 -15.84
CA SER A 116 -3.34 -6.12 -15.52
C SER A 116 -3.86 -5.30 -14.34
N THR A 117 -3.07 -5.18 -13.27
CA THR A 117 -3.41 -4.40 -12.08
C THR A 117 -3.61 -2.92 -12.43
N HIS A 118 -2.69 -2.34 -13.22
CA HIS A 118 -2.80 -0.96 -13.70
C HIS A 118 -4.10 -0.73 -14.47
N LYS A 119 -4.44 -1.62 -15.40
CA LYS A 119 -5.69 -1.54 -16.17
C LYS A 119 -6.92 -1.64 -15.25
N ALA A 120 -6.94 -2.62 -14.36
CA ALA A 120 -8.05 -2.84 -13.43
C ALA A 120 -8.27 -1.65 -12.49
N LEU A 121 -7.19 -1.02 -11.99
CA LEU A 121 -7.28 0.18 -11.15
C LEU A 121 -7.84 1.39 -11.91
N LEU A 122 -7.44 1.59 -13.16
CA LEU A 122 -8.00 2.67 -14.01
C LEU A 122 -9.50 2.45 -14.29
N GLU A 123 -9.90 1.23 -14.62
CA GLU A 123 -11.30 0.86 -14.80
C GLU A 123 -12.09 1.03 -13.49
N PHE A 124 -11.48 0.67 -12.36
CA PHE A 124 -12.10 0.85 -11.05
C PHE A 124 -12.35 2.32 -10.73
N ILE A 125 -11.36 3.19 -10.88
CA ILE A 125 -11.47 4.64 -10.60
C ILE A 125 -12.54 5.31 -11.47
N THR A 126 -12.74 4.85 -12.70
CA THR A 126 -13.75 5.41 -13.61
C THR A 126 -15.17 4.88 -13.38
N SER A 127 -15.33 3.85 -12.54
CA SER A 127 -16.64 3.30 -12.21
C SER A 127 -17.48 4.29 -11.39
N ILE A 128 -18.80 4.29 -11.62
CA ILE A 128 -19.74 5.18 -10.92
C ILE A 128 -19.66 4.97 -9.39
N LYS A 129 -19.45 3.73 -8.97
CA LYS A 129 -19.44 3.32 -7.56
C LYS A 129 -18.18 3.70 -6.80
N PHE A 130 -17.08 4.01 -7.48
CA PHE A 130 -15.84 4.39 -6.82
C PHE A 130 -16.00 5.62 -5.91
N LYS A 131 -16.80 6.60 -6.34
CA LYS A 131 -17.06 7.84 -5.58
C LYS A 131 -17.83 7.60 -4.28
N ASP A 132 -18.57 6.50 -4.21
CA ASP A 132 -19.40 6.14 -3.05
C ASP A 132 -18.60 5.36 -1.98
N LEU A 133 -17.35 4.97 -2.27
CA LEU A 133 -16.51 4.21 -1.33
C LEU A 133 -15.99 5.07 -0.18
N ASP A 134 -15.52 4.42 0.88
CA ASP A 134 -14.82 5.12 1.95
C ASP A 134 -13.58 5.87 1.42
N LYS A 135 -13.32 7.06 1.95
CA LYS A 135 -12.19 7.91 1.50
C LYS A 135 -10.84 7.23 1.70
N THR A 136 -10.71 6.34 2.68
CA THR A 136 -9.51 5.53 2.89
C THR A 136 -9.29 4.62 1.70
N VAL A 137 -10.31 3.87 1.27
CA VAL A 137 -10.24 3.01 0.09
C VAL A 137 -9.98 3.82 -1.18
N GLN A 138 -10.71 4.92 -1.39
CA GLN A 138 -10.52 5.78 -2.57
C GLN A 138 -9.09 6.32 -2.66
N SER A 139 -8.60 6.88 -1.55
CA SER A 139 -7.22 7.38 -1.44
C SER A 139 -6.22 6.27 -1.74
N ASP A 140 -6.44 5.09 -1.16
CA ASP A 140 -5.50 3.99 -1.26
C ASP A 140 -5.45 3.35 -2.66
N VAL A 141 -6.58 3.31 -3.38
CA VAL A 141 -6.62 2.89 -4.80
C VAL A 141 -5.73 3.77 -5.67
N TYR A 142 -5.78 5.10 -5.52
CA TYR A 142 -4.87 6.00 -6.23
C TYR A 142 -3.41 5.78 -5.83
N ARG A 143 -3.15 5.53 -4.55
CA ARG A 143 -1.80 5.21 -4.06
C ARG A 143 -1.28 3.93 -4.71
N ILE A 144 -2.05 2.84 -4.73
CA ILE A 144 -1.66 1.58 -5.39
C ILE A 144 -1.35 1.83 -6.87
N LEU A 145 -2.17 2.62 -7.57
CA LEU A 145 -1.94 2.93 -8.98
C LEU A 145 -0.61 3.66 -9.19
N GLY A 146 -0.27 4.60 -8.32
CA GLY A 146 1.04 5.26 -8.33
C GLY A 146 2.20 4.29 -8.07
N ASP A 147 2.07 3.38 -7.11
CA ASP A 147 3.09 2.37 -6.81
C ASP A 147 3.29 1.41 -7.98
N VAL A 148 2.19 0.98 -8.63
CA VAL A 148 2.23 0.15 -9.85
C VAL A 148 2.98 0.88 -10.97
N ASN A 149 2.75 2.20 -11.14
CA ASN A 149 3.49 3.00 -12.10
C ASN A 149 4.99 3.05 -11.80
N LEU A 150 5.37 3.26 -10.54
CA LEU A 150 6.78 3.24 -10.12
C LEU A 150 7.44 1.89 -10.44
N MET A 151 6.75 0.79 -10.17
CA MET A 151 7.24 -0.55 -10.48
C MET A 151 7.38 -0.83 -11.98
N LEU A 152 6.48 -0.27 -12.79
CA LEU A 152 6.52 -0.38 -14.24
C LEU A 152 7.71 0.38 -14.86
N LEU A 153 8.30 1.37 -14.17
CA LEU A 153 9.46 2.12 -14.67
C LEU A 153 10.65 1.22 -15.03
N ARG A 154 10.80 0.06 -14.37
CA ARG A 154 11.87 -0.93 -14.66
C ARG A 154 11.79 -1.51 -16.08
N TYR A 155 10.65 -1.37 -16.74
CA TYR A 155 10.38 -1.87 -18.09
C TYR A 155 10.33 -0.76 -19.13
N MET A 156 10.49 0.50 -18.72
CA MET A 156 10.37 1.66 -19.59
C MET A 156 11.73 2.31 -19.84
N GLY A 157 11.82 3.06 -20.94
CA GLY A 157 12.97 3.91 -21.26
C GLY A 157 12.52 5.22 -21.88
N GLY A 158 13.44 6.20 -21.90
CA GLY A 158 13.22 7.50 -22.57
C GLY A 158 12.00 8.25 -22.06
N SER A 159 11.23 8.85 -22.98
CA SER A 159 10.07 9.70 -22.66
C SER A 159 8.94 8.94 -21.95
N ALA A 160 8.78 7.64 -22.20
CA ALA A 160 7.78 6.81 -21.55
C ALA A 160 8.06 6.67 -20.04
N LEU A 161 9.33 6.56 -19.65
CA LEU A 161 9.75 6.52 -18.25
C LEU A 161 9.39 7.82 -17.53
N SER A 162 9.77 8.97 -18.11
CA SER A 162 9.48 10.28 -17.52
C SER A 162 7.99 10.54 -17.37
N LYS A 163 7.20 10.18 -18.40
CA LYS A 163 5.74 10.30 -18.35
C LYS A 163 5.15 9.46 -17.21
N LEU A 164 5.52 8.19 -17.14
CA LEU A 164 4.98 7.26 -16.14
C LEU A 164 5.37 7.65 -14.71
N ALA A 165 6.58 8.16 -14.52
CA ALA A 165 7.02 8.70 -13.23
C ALA A 165 6.22 9.95 -12.82
N SER A 166 5.94 10.85 -13.77
CA SER A 166 5.10 12.04 -13.52
C SER A 166 3.67 11.65 -13.15
N GLU A 167 3.09 10.67 -13.86
CA GLU A 167 1.77 10.12 -13.56
C GLU A 167 1.72 9.49 -12.17
N ALA A 168 2.75 8.74 -11.77
CA ALA A 168 2.85 8.18 -10.42
C ALA A 168 2.73 9.26 -9.34
N ARG A 169 3.48 10.36 -9.49
CA ARG A 169 3.38 11.52 -8.58
C ARG A 169 1.97 12.09 -8.54
N GLY A 170 1.35 12.30 -9.69
CA GLY A 170 -0.02 12.82 -9.78
C GLY A 170 -1.04 11.95 -9.06
N TYR A 171 -0.88 10.62 -9.12
CA TYR A 171 -1.73 9.69 -8.36
C TYR A 171 -1.49 9.77 -6.85
N PHE A 172 -0.24 9.88 -6.39
CA PHE A 172 0.04 10.09 -4.97
C PHE A 172 -0.52 11.41 -4.45
N GLU A 173 -0.37 12.50 -5.21
CA GLU A 173 -0.95 13.81 -4.87
C GLU A 173 -2.49 13.74 -4.79
N THR A 174 -3.12 12.99 -5.70
CA THR A 174 -4.58 12.77 -5.69
C THR A 174 -4.99 11.95 -4.47
N SER A 175 -4.25 10.88 -4.15
CA SER A 175 -4.45 10.06 -2.96
C SER A 175 -4.42 10.91 -1.68
N LEU A 176 -3.42 11.79 -1.55
CA LEU A 176 -3.25 12.66 -0.38
C LEU A 176 -4.24 13.83 -0.33
N LYS A 177 -4.78 14.27 -1.47
CA LYS A 177 -5.92 15.21 -1.50
C LYS A 177 -7.19 14.58 -0.93
N ILE A 178 -7.43 13.31 -1.22
CA ILE A 178 -8.60 12.56 -0.70
C ILE A 178 -8.43 12.27 0.79
N ASN A 179 -7.25 11.77 1.18
CA ASN A 179 -6.91 11.47 2.56
C ASN A 179 -5.44 11.84 2.84
N SER A 180 -5.22 13.01 3.43
CA SER A 180 -3.87 13.48 3.77
C SER A 180 -3.19 12.66 4.87
N LYS A 181 -3.95 11.81 5.56
CA LYS A 181 -3.47 10.90 6.60
C LYS A 181 -3.16 9.49 6.07
N ASN A 182 -3.25 9.25 4.77
CA ASN A 182 -2.85 7.95 4.21
C ASN A 182 -1.33 7.78 4.38
N SER A 183 -0.93 6.93 5.32
CA SER A 183 0.47 6.70 5.69
C SER A 183 1.27 6.17 4.50
N PHE A 184 0.76 5.14 3.80
CA PHE A 184 1.44 4.60 2.64
C PHE A 184 1.57 5.62 1.51
N ALA A 185 0.54 6.43 1.23
CA ALA A 185 0.62 7.47 0.20
C ALA A 185 1.71 8.52 0.52
N ASN A 186 1.83 8.89 1.80
CA ASN A 186 2.90 9.76 2.27
C ASN A 186 4.28 9.10 2.07
N THR A 187 4.43 7.80 2.37
CA THR A 187 5.70 7.10 2.12
C THR A 187 6.02 6.88 0.64
N SER A 188 5.01 6.61 -0.20
CA SER A 188 5.18 6.41 -1.64
C SER A 188 5.55 7.71 -2.36
N ILE A 189 4.95 8.84 -1.98
CA ILE A 189 5.38 10.13 -2.54
C ILE A 189 6.77 10.54 -2.02
N ALA A 190 7.13 10.18 -0.79
CA ALA A 190 8.46 10.40 -0.26
C ALA A 190 9.52 9.65 -1.09
N SER A 191 9.27 8.37 -1.41
CA SER A 191 10.17 7.57 -2.25
C SER A 191 10.27 8.15 -3.68
N TRP A 192 9.18 8.67 -4.24
CA TRP A 192 9.23 9.40 -5.50
C TRP A 192 10.18 10.61 -5.44
N TYR A 193 10.04 11.46 -4.41
CA TYR A 193 10.92 12.63 -4.24
C TYR A 193 12.38 12.25 -3.96
N LEU A 194 12.61 11.08 -3.36
CA LEU A 194 13.94 10.59 -3.04
C LEU A 194 14.70 10.20 -4.30
N TYR A 195 14.02 9.50 -5.22
CA TYR A 195 14.65 8.88 -6.39
C TYR A 195 14.53 9.71 -7.68
N ALA A 196 13.56 10.62 -7.76
CA ALA A 196 13.45 11.51 -8.90
C ALA A 196 14.73 12.37 -9.04
N PRO A 197 15.24 12.60 -10.27
CA PRO A 197 16.30 13.58 -10.48
C PRO A 197 15.87 14.96 -9.99
N ARG A 198 16.83 15.77 -9.49
CA ARG A 198 16.53 17.15 -9.05
C ARG A 198 15.85 17.99 -10.13
N ILE A 199 16.29 17.85 -11.38
CA ILE A 199 15.69 18.53 -12.54
C ILE A 199 14.22 18.13 -12.79
N ALA A 200 13.81 16.94 -12.36
CA ALA A 200 12.45 16.44 -12.48
C ALA A 200 11.62 16.74 -11.22
N GLY A 201 12.22 17.38 -10.20
CA GLY A 201 11.56 17.76 -8.95
C GLY A 201 11.89 16.89 -7.74
N GLY A 202 12.90 16.02 -7.82
CA GLY A 202 13.40 15.29 -6.65
C GLY A 202 13.99 16.23 -5.60
N ASP A 203 13.68 15.97 -4.33
CA ASP A 203 13.98 16.86 -3.22
C ASP A 203 14.05 16.08 -1.89
N PRO A 204 15.24 15.90 -1.31
CA PRO A 204 15.41 15.18 -0.04
C PRO A 204 14.66 15.81 1.13
N ASN A 205 14.42 17.13 1.14
CA ASN A 205 13.64 17.77 2.20
C ASN A 205 12.15 17.42 2.08
N LYS A 206 11.63 17.33 0.85
CA LYS A 206 10.27 16.83 0.61
C LYS A 206 10.15 15.35 0.98
N THR A 207 11.15 14.53 0.62
CA THR A 207 11.21 13.14 1.09
C THR A 207 11.10 13.09 2.61
N LEU A 208 11.90 13.85 3.34
CA LEU A 208 11.88 13.87 4.79
C LEU A 208 10.51 14.29 5.34
N SER A 209 9.94 15.38 4.82
CA SER A 209 8.63 15.89 5.24
C SER A 209 7.51 14.85 5.05
N PHE A 210 7.40 14.27 3.86
CA PHE A 210 6.39 13.26 3.58
C PHE A 210 6.63 11.95 4.33
N ALA A 211 7.88 11.50 4.47
CA ALA A 211 8.18 10.30 5.24
C ALA A 211 7.86 10.46 6.73
N GLN A 212 8.07 11.66 7.30
CA GLN A 212 7.65 11.99 8.67
C GLN A 212 6.12 12.01 8.82
N LEU A 213 5.38 12.49 7.82
CA LEU A 213 3.91 12.39 7.80
C LEU A 213 3.45 10.93 7.73
N GLY A 214 4.12 10.10 6.91
CA GLY A 214 3.91 8.65 6.87
C GLY A 214 4.10 8.02 8.24
N LEU A 215 5.20 8.32 8.92
CA LEU A 215 5.45 7.82 10.28
C LEU A 215 4.38 8.31 11.27
N LYS A 216 4.00 9.58 11.21
CA LYS A 216 2.98 10.18 12.10
C LYS A 216 1.61 9.49 11.98
N TYR A 217 1.22 9.10 10.77
CA TYR A 217 -0.09 8.50 10.50
C TYR A 217 -0.08 6.98 10.38
N SER A 218 1.08 6.35 10.57
CA SER A 218 1.21 4.89 10.57
C SER A 218 0.34 4.24 11.65
N GLN A 219 -0.30 3.13 11.29
CA GLN A 219 -1.15 2.32 12.17
C GLN A 219 -0.58 0.92 12.38
N THR A 220 0.24 0.46 11.45
CA THR A 220 0.86 -0.88 11.43
C THR A 220 2.37 -0.80 11.56
N ASP A 221 3.00 -1.93 11.89
CA ASP A 221 4.46 -1.96 12.05
C ASP A 221 5.15 -1.90 10.68
N VAL A 222 4.55 -2.46 9.63
CA VAL A 222 5.06 -2.31 8.26
C VAL A 222 5.06 -0.85 7.78
N GLU A 223 4.03 -0.07 8.11
CA GLU A 223 3.99 1.36 7.77
C GLU A 223 5.09 2.15 8.51
N LYS A 224 5.24 1.92 9.83
CA LYS A 224 6.32 2.52 10.62
C LYS A 224 7.69 2.12 10.07
N TYR A 225 7.87 0.86 9.72
CA TYR A 225 9.12 0.32 9.20
C TYR A 225 9.54 1.06 7.93
N PHE A 226 8.67 1.16 6.93
CA PHE A 226 8.97 1.87 5.69
C PHE A 226 9.16 3.38 5.90
N ALA A 227 8.36 4.01 6.75
CA ALA A 227 8.53 5.42 7.04
C ALA A 227 9.91 5.72 7.66
N ASN A 228 10.37 4.90 8.62
CA ASN A 228 11.71 5.03 9.21
C ASN A 228 12.82 4.83 8.16
N ILE A 229 12.67 3.86 7.23
CA ILE A 229 13.63 3.67 6.13
C ILE A 229 13.72 4.92 5.25
N TRP A 230 12.60 5.50 4.85
CA TRP A 230 12.62 6.68 3.97
C TRP A 230 13.13 7.94 4.67
N ILE A 231 12.84 8.10 5.97
CA ILE A 231 13.45 9.17 6.77
C ILE A 231 14.99 8.98 6.82
N SER A 232 15.46 7.75 7.06
CA SER A 232 16.90 7.45 7.06
C SER A 232 17.57 7.79 5.74
N GLN A 233 16.94 7.42 4.61
CA GLN A 233 17.46 7.72 3.28
C GLN A 233 17.44 9.22 2.94
N ALA A 234 16.44 9.96 3.41
CA ALA A 234 16.41 11.41 3.26
C ALA A 234 17.59 12.06 3.99
N TYR A 235 17.83 11.68 5.25
CA TYR A 235 18.97 12.20 6.02
C TYR A 235 20.31 11.79 5.42
N PHE A 236 20.41 10.61 4.82
CA PHE A 236 21.59 10.18 4.08
C PHE A 236 21.91 11.14 2.92
N LEU A 237 20.91 11.51 2.10
CA LEU A 237 21.09 12.51 1.03
C LEU A 237 21.40 13.92 1.55
N LEU A 238 20.87 14.27 2.70
CA LEU A 238 21.15 15.53 3.39
C LEU A 238 22.50 15.52 4.12
N ARG A 239 23.28 14.44 4.00
CA ARG A 239 24.60 14.25 4.64
C ARG A 239 24.55 14.33 6.16
N ASN A 240 23.40 14.02 6.76
CA ASN A 240 23.24 13.89 8.21
C ASN A 240 23.31 12.40 8.61
N GLN A 241 24.54 11.91 8.81
CA GLN A 241 24.79 10.50 9.09
C GLN A 241 24.20 10.05 10.43
N GLU A 242 24.22 10.92 11.45
CA GLU A 242 23.69 10.62 12.78
C GLU A 242 22.18 10.34 12.72
N GLU A 243 21.41 11.25 12.14
CA GLU A 243 19.96 11.03 12.01
C GLU A 243 19.64 9.90 11.02
N SER A 244 20.42 9.75 9.95
CA SER A 244 20.27 8.61 9.04
C SER A 244 20.40 7.27 9.78
N LEU A 245 21.42 7.13 10.63
CA LEU A 245 21.67 5.92 11.42
C LEU A 245 20.59 5.71 12.50
N LYS A 246 20.18 6.78 13.17
CA LYS A 246 19.11 6.72 14.18
C LYS A 246 17.81 6.14 13.62
N TYR A 247 17.38 6.59 12.45
CA TYR A 247 16.13 6.12 11.87
C TYR A 247 16.24 4.71 11.26
N ILE A 248 17.41 4.31 10.75
CA ILE A 248 17.57 2.92 10.29
C ILE A 248 17.63 1.93 11.45
N ILE A 249 18.17 2.33 12.61
CA ILE A 249 18.09 1.54 13.86
C ILE A 249 16.62 1.39 14.29
N LYS A 250 15.83 2.47 14.28
CA LYS A 250 14.38 2.36 14.57
C LYS A 250 13.64 1.40 13.63
N ALA A 251 14.02 1.34 12.36
CA ALA A 251 13.47 0.34 11.44
C ALA A 251 13.89 -1.08 11.84
N ALA A 252 15.17 -1.28 12.20
CA ALA A 252 15.68 -2.55 12.71
C ALA A 252 15.01 -2.99 14.02
N ASP A 253 14.66 -2.05 14.91
CA ASP A 253 13.96 -2.36 16.16
C ASP A 253 12.55 -2.91 15.93
N ILE A 254 11.88 -2.47 14.86
CA ILE A 254 10.56 -2.97 14.47
C ILE A 254 10.67 -4.38 13.90
N PHE A 255 11.60 -4.59 12.95
CA PHE A 255 11.82 -5.86 12.26
C PHE A 255 13.31 -6.24 12.28
N PRO A 256 13.81 -6.86 13.37
CA PRO A 256 15.25 -7.16 13.53
C PRO A 256 15.80 -8.09 12.45
N ASP A 257 14.98 -9.04 12.02
CA ASP A 257 15.35 -10.01 10.99
C ASP A 257 15.06 -9.53 9.56
N GLY A 258 14.40 -8.38 9.42
CA GLY A 258 14.04 -7.79 8.13
C GLY A 258 15.26 -7.54 7.24
N THR A 259 15.14 -7.85 5.95
CA THR A 259 16.26 -7.73 4.99
C THR A 259 16.47 -6.30 4.50
N PHE A 260 15.39 -5.51 4.40
CA PHE A 260 15.42 -4.18 3.80
C PHE A 260 16.33 -3.19 4.52
N HIS A 261 16.22 -3.06 5.86
CA HIS A 261 17.07 -2.12 6.60
C HIS A 261 18.55 -2.53 6.57
N LYS A 262 18.85 -3.84 6.48
CA LYS A 262 20.21 -4.38 6.32
C LYS A 262 20.79 -3.99 4.96
N MET A 263 20.01 -4.15 3.89
CA MET A 263 20.39 -3.71 2.54
C MET A 263 20.62 -2.19 2.48
N VAL A 264 19.77 -1.40 3.16
CA VAL A 264 19.93 0.06 3.26
C VAL A 264 21.25 0.43 3.94
N LEU A 265 21.55 -0.20 5.08
CA LEU A 265 22.82 0.02 5.79
C LEU A 265 24.03 -0.33 4.91
N GLU A 266 23.97 -1.43 4.18
CA GLU A 266 25.02 -1.85 3.26
C GLU A 266 25.24 -0.83 2.13
N GLN A 267 24.17 -0.40 1.45
CA GLN A 267 24.27 0.60 0.38
C GLN A 267 24.80 1.94 0.89
N ASN A 268 24.28 2.42 2.02
CA ASN A 268 24.73 3.68 2.62
C ASN A 268 26.21 3.64 2.99
N LYS A 269 26.73 2.52 3.50
CA LYS A 269 28.17 2.34 3.77
C LYS A 269 29.02 2.44 2.50
N SER A 270 28.48 2.00 1.38
CA SER A 270 29.11 2.15 0.05
C SER A 270 28.89 3.54 -0.59
N GLY A 271 28.27 4.49 0.12
CA GLY A 271 27.99 5.83 -0.39
C GLY A 271 26.81 5.90 -1.36
N ASN A 272 26.01 4.83 -1.46
CA ASN A 272 24.89 4.73 -2.39
C ASN A 272 23.55 4.80 -1.66
N LEU A 273 22.54 5.34 -2.33
CA LEU A 273 21.16 5.13 -1.93
C LEU A 273 20.77 3.67 -2.14
N PHE A 274 19.96 3.14 -1.22
CA PHE A 274 19.20 1.94 -1.50
C PHE A 274 18.15 2.23 -2.58
N MET A 275 18.08 1.40 -3.61
CA MET A 275 17.04 1.47 -4.64
C MET A 275 16.20 0.20 -4.57
N ASP A 276 14.96 0.33 -4.11
CA ASP A 276 14.00 -0.79 -4.09
C ASP A 276 13.60 -1.25 -5.51
N PHE A 277 13.81 -0.38 -6.51
CA PHE A 277 13.54 -0.67 -7.92
C PHE A 277 14.74 -0.22 -8.78
N PRO A 278 15.68 -1.11 -9.12
CA PRO A 278 16.76 -0.71 -10.01
C PRO A 278 16.17 -0.45 -11.40
N ILE A 279 16.22 0.83 -11.81
CA ILE A 279 15.91 1.30 -13.16
C ILE A 279 17.11 0.92 -14.04
N LYS A 280 16.86 0.35 -15.23
CA LYS A 280 17.94 0.15 -16.20
C LYS A 280 18.42 1.52 -16.66
N ASN A 281 19.69 1.82 -16.40
CA ASN A 281 20.42 2.87 -17.11
C ASN A 281 20.61 2.47 -18.58
#